data_AF-A0A7C7L587-F1
#
_entry.id   AF-A0A7C7L587-F1
#
_cell.length_a   1.000
_cell.length_b   1.000
_cell.length_c   1.000
_cell.angle_alpha   90.00
_cell.angle_beta   90.00
_cell.angle_gamma   90.00
#
_symmetry.space_group_name_H-M   'P 1'
#
loop_
_entity.id
_entity.type
_entity.pdbx_description
1 polymer ?
#
loop_
_entity_poly.entity_id
_entity_poly.type
_entity_poly.pdbx_seq_one_letter_code
_entity_poly.pdbx_strand_id
1 'polypeptide(L)'
;MAAKQLKFDIDAREAIRTGVDKLADAVKVTLGPKGHNVILDKKFGSPTVTKDGVTVAKEIELEDPFENMGAQMVREVASKTSDVAGDGTT
;
A
#
# COMPACT_ATOMS: atom_id res chain seq x y z
N MET A 1 29.66 0.48 -3.44
CA MET A 1 28.27 0.15 -3.03
C MET A 1 27.89 1.03 -1.86
N ALA A 2 26.66 1.53 -1.80
CA ALA A 2 26.18 2.27 -0.64
C ALA A 2 26.12 1.35 0.60
N ALA A 3 26.36 1.93 1.79
CA ALA A 3 26.26 1.20 3.04
C ALA A 3 24.83 0.67 3.25
N LYS A 4 24.70 -0.51 3.88
CA LYS A 4 23.42 -1.14 4.19
C LYS A 4 23.03 -0.83 5.62
N GLN A 5 21.76 -0.50 5.84
CA GLN A 5 21.17 -0.41 7.17
C GLN A 5 20.57 -1.77 7.53
N LEU A 6 20.74 -2.17 8.79
CA LEU A 6 20.25 -3.44 9.32
C LEU A 6 19.39 -3.14 10.54
N LYS A 7 18.18 -3.69 10.57
CA LYS A 7 17.29 -3.72 11.75
C LYS A 7 17.03 -5.18 12.10
N PHE A 8 16.86 -5.48 13.38
CA PHE A 8 16.64 -6.83 13.89
C PHE A 8 15.42 -6.90 14.79
N ASP A 9 14.95 -8.13 15.03
CA ASP A 9 13.93 -8.46 16.02
C ASP A 9 12.67 -7.57 15.97
N ILE A 10 12.36 -6.93 17.10
CA ILE A 10 11.12 -6.17 17.29
C ILE A 10 11.15 -4.90 16.44
N ASP A 11 12.27 -4.16 16.44
CA ASP A 11 12.41 -2.91 15.69
C ASP A 11 12.21 -3.11 14.17
N ALA A 12 12.68 -4.24 13.64
CA ALA A 12 12.43 -4.59 12.24
C ALA A 12 10.96 -4.91 11.97
N ARG A 13 10.32 -5.69 12.85
CA ARG A 13 8.92 -6.09 12.71
C ARG A 13 7.96 -4.91 12.87
N GLU A 14 8.23 -3.99 13.79
CA GLU A 14 7.41 -2.80 14.00
C GLU A 14 7.47 -1.86 12.81
N ALA A 15 8.65 -1.65 12.22
CA ALA A 15 8.78 -0.85 11.00
C ALA A 15 8.00 -1.49 9.84
N ILE A 16 8.16 -2.80 9.61
CA ILE A 16 7.40 -3.53 8.57
C ILE A 16 5.89 -3.41 8.82
N ARG A 17 5.45 -3.66 10.05
CA ARG A 17 4.04 -3.58 10.44
C ARG A 17 3.46 -2.19 10.18
N THR A 18 4.19 -1.14 10.55
CA THR A 18 3.75 0.24 10.33
C THR A 18 3.51 0.53 8.85
N GLY A 19 4.39 0.01 7.98
CA GLY A 19 4.19 0.13 6.53
C GLY A 19 2.97 -0.64 6.02
N VAL A 20 2.75 -1.86 6.53
CA VAL A 20 1.57 -2.67 6.20
C VAL A 20 0.28 -1.95 6.66
N ASP A 21 0.27 -1.40 7.87
CA ASP A 21 -0.88 -0.70 8.43
C ASP A 21 -1.21 0.55 7.59
N LYS A 22 -0.21 1.33 7.17
CA LYS A 22 -0.40 2.48 6.26
C LYS A 22 -1.02 2.08 4.92
N LEU A 23 -0.57 0.97 4.33
CA LEU A 23 -1.16 0.43 3.09
C LEU A 23 -2.61 -0.01 3.31
N ALA A 24 -2.84 -0.83 4.33
CA ALA A 24 -4.15 -1.40 4.62
C ALA A 24 -5.18 -0.32 4.97
N ASP A 25 -4.79 0.68 5.77
CA ASP A 25 -5.69 1.77 6.18
C ASP A 25 -6.12 2.64 5.00
N ALA A 26 -5.25 2.87 4.03
CA ALA A 26 -5.56 3.63 2.82
C ALA A 26 -6.45 2.85 1.84
N VAL A 27 -6.27 1.53 1.75
CA VAL A 27 -7.00 0.68 0.80
C VAL A 27 -8.35 0.23 1.35
N LYS A 28 -8.44 -0.15 2.63
CA LYS A 28 -9.68 -0.72 3.22
C LYS A 28 -10.89 0.21 3.16
N VAL A 29 -10.68 1.53 3.11
CA VAL A 29 -11.78 2.50 3.03
C VAL A 29 -12.54 2.42 1.71
N THR A 30 -11.95 1.84 0.67
CA THR A 30 -12.60 1.66 -0.63
C THR A 30 -13.38 0.35 -0.74
N LEU A 31 -13.37 -0.50 0.29
CA LEU A 31 -13.94 -1.84 0.23
C LEU A 31 -15.48 -1.83 0.16
N GLY A 32 -16.02 -2.65 -0.74
CA GLY A 32 -17.45 -2.94 -0.85
C GLY A 32 -18.29 -1.82 -1.50
N PRO A 33 -19.62 -2.03 -1.63
CA PRO A 33 -20.50 -1.11 -2.35
C PRO A 33 -20.65 0.26 -1.67
N LYS A 34 -20.26 0.36 -0.39
CA LYS A 34 -20.27 1.60 0.40
C LYS A 34 -18.87 2.19 0.60
N GLY A 35 -17.87 1.74 -0.17
CA GLY A 35 -16.52 2.28 -0.14
C GLY A 35 -16.51 3.81 -0.31
N HIS A 36 -15.61 4.45 0.42
CA HIS A 36 -15.39 5.89 0.39
C HIS A 36 -14.40 6.27 -0.71
N ASN A 37 -14.41 7.55 -1.08
CA ASN A 37 -13.47 8.07 -2.06
C ASN A 37 -12.10 8.27 -1.43
N VAL A 38 -11.06 7.93 -2.17
CA VAL A 38 -9.68 8.31 -1.92
C VAL A 38 -9.25 9.32 -2.97
N ILE A 39 -8.54 10.37 -2.54
CA ILE A 39 -8.06 11.44 -3.39
C ILE A 39 -6.55 11.24 -3.58
N LEU A 40 -6.12 11.12 -4.84
CA LEU A 40 -4.74 10.91 -5.24
C LEU A 40 -4.24 12.18 -5.93
N ASP A 41 -3.12 12.70 -5.44
CA ASP A 41 -2.50 13.90 -6.01
C ASP A 41 -1.95 13.65 -7.41
N LYS A 42 -1.86 14.73 -8.20
CA LYS A 42 -1.29 14.72 -9.55
C LYS A 42 -0.41 15.96 -9.72
N LYS A 43 0.79 15.76 -10.26
CA LYS A 43 1.75 16.86 -10.52
C LYS A 43 1.18 17.97 -11.41
N PHE A 44 0.20 17.67 -12.27
CA PHE A 44 -0.46 18.63 -13.15
C PHE A 44 -1.95 18.32 -13.25
N GLY A 45 -2.78 19.36 -13.26
CA GLY A 45 -4.24 19.25 -13.40
C GLY A 45 -4.96 19.00 -12.07
N SER A 46 -6.16 18.44 -12.15
CA SER A 46 -6.98 18.11 -10.97
C SER A 46 -6.59 16.75 -10.36
N PRO A 47 -6.75 16.56 -9.05
CA PRO A 47 -6.49 15.28 -8.40
C PRO A 47 -7.41 14.17 -8.92
N THR A 48 -7.00 12.93 -8.76
CA THR A 48 -7.83 11.76 -9.10
C THR A 48 -8.66 11.38 -7.90
N VAL A 49 -9.97 11.27 -8.07
CA VAL A 49 -10.86 10.73 -7.05
C VAL A 49 -11.25 9.32 -7.45
N THR A 50 -10.97 8.32 -6.60
CA THR A 50 -11.22 6.91 -6.91
C THR A 50 -11.82 6.16 -5.71
N LYS A 51 -12.54 5.08 -6.01
CA LYS A 51 -12.98 4.04 -5.06
C LYS A 51 -12.38 2.68 -5.40
N ASP A 52 -11.41 2.63 -6.30
CA ASP A 52 -10.73 1.39 -6.67
C ASP A 52 -9.50 1.20 -5.78
N GLY A 53 -9.57 0.19 -4.90
CA GLY A 53 -8.49 -0.15 -3.97
C GLY A 53 -7.22 -0.61 -4.68
N VAL A 54 -7.32 -1.18 -5.90
CA VAL A 54 -6.14 -1.54 -6.71
C VAL A 54 -5.39 -0.30 -7.16
N THR A 55 -6.10 0.72 -7.61
CA THR A 55 -5.52 2.02 -7.97
C THR A 55 -4.89 2.70 -6.75
N VAL A 56 -5.56 2.68 -5.58
CA VAL A 56 -5.01 3.26 -4.35
C VAL A 56 -3.73 2.55 -3.92
N ALA A 57 -3.71 1.21 -3.93
CA ALA A 57 -2.54 0.42 -3.54
C ALA A 57 -1.30 0.67 -4.42
N LYS A 58 -1.50 1.00 -5.69
CA LYS A 58 -0.40 1.27 -6.64
C LYS A 58 0.33 2.58 -6.34
N GLU A 59 -0.37 3.59 -5.82
CA GLU A 59 0.20 4.90 -5.50
C GLU A 59 0.91 4.94 -4.14
N ILE A 60 0.85 3.85 -3.36
CA ILE A 60 1.46 3.81 -2.03
C ILE A 60 2.95 3.47 -2.14
N GLU A 61 3.76 4.47 -1.84
CA GLU A 61 5.20 4.40 -1.67
C GLU A 61 5.58 5.20 -0.42
N LEU A 62 6.31 4.56 0.50
CA LEU A 62 6.67 5.16 1.79
C LEU A 62 8.13 5.60 1.80
N GLU A 63 8.41 6.71 2.49
CA GLU A 63 9.75 7.28 2.58
C GLU A 63 10.72 6.40 3.40
N ASP A 64 10.25 5.80 4.51
CA ASP A 64 11.07 4.87 5.29
C ASP A 64 11.23 3.55 4.52
N PRO A 65 12.47 3.09 4.25
CA PRO A 65 12.69 1.90 3.45
C PRO A 65 12.14 0.61 4.07
N PHE A 66 12.12 0.50 5.40
CA PHE A 66 11.64 -0.71 6.10
C PHE A 66 10.12 -0.76 6.13
N GLU A 67 9.46 0.38 6.34
CA GLU A 67 8.01 0.50 6.20
C GLU A 67 7.60 0.24 4.74
N ASN A 68 8.27 0.87 3.77
CA ASN A 68 7.97 0.67 2.36
C ASN A 68 8.12 -0.80 1.98
N MET A 69 9.18 -1.47 2.44
CA MET A 69 9.35 -2.92 2.23
C MET A 69 8.15 -3.72 2.74
N GLY A 70 7.61 -3.39 3.93
CA GLY A 70 6.39 -4.00 4.45
C GLY A 70 5.17 -3.79 3.56
N ALA A 71 4.91 -2.55 3.16
CA ALA A 71 3.82 -2.21 2.26
C ALA A 71 3.94 -2.94 0.91
N GLN A 72 5.12 -2.91 0.29
CA GLN A 72 5.37 -3.55 -1.01
C GLN A 72 5.20 -5.07 -0.95
N MET A 73 5.62 -5.72 0.14
CA MET A 73 5.42 -7.18 0.31
C MET A 73 3.95 -7.57 0.29
N VAL A 74 3.11 -6.86 1.05
CA VAL A 74 1.67 -7.18 1.12
C VAL A 74 0.98 -6.84 -0.20
N ARG A 75 1.32 -5.70 -0.82
CA ARG A 75 0.79 -5.31 -2.12
C ARG A 75 1.04 -6.38 -3.19
N GLU A 76 2.25 -6.92 -3.25
CA GLU A 76 2.66 -7.94 -4.22
C GLU A 76 1.97 -9.30 -4.00
N VAL A 77 1.67 -9.65 -2.76
CA VAL A 77 0.91 -10.87 -2.48
C VAL A 77 -0.57 -10.67 -2.79
N ALA A 78 -1.14 -9.52 -2.43
CA ALA A 78 -2.55 -9.20 -2.67
C ALA A 78 -2.88 -9.07 -4.17
N SER A 79 -1.98 -8.52 -4.99
CA SER A 79 -2.19 -8.39 -6.44
C SER A 79 -2.37 -9.76 -7.13
N LYS A 80 -1.64 -10.78 -6.66
CA LYS A 80 -1.73 -12.15 -7.20
C LYS A 80 -3.11 -12.78 -6.99
N THR A 81 -3.82 -12.38 -5.94
CA THR A 81 -5.21 -12.82 -5.71
C THR A 81 -6.09 -12.39 -6.88
N SER A 82 -6.01 -11.11 -7.27
CA SER A 82 -6.79 -10.59 -8.40
C SER A 82 -6.33 -11.12 -9.75
N ASP A 83 -5.04 -11.43 -9.93
CA ASP A 83 -4.57 -12.03 -11.19
C ASP A 83 -5.22 -13.40 -11.47
N VAL A 84 -5.50 -14.17 -10.41
CA VAL A 84 -6.11 -15.50 -10.52
C VAL A 84 -7.64 -15.45 -10.45
N ALA A 85 -8.19 -14.68 -9.51
CA ALA A 85 -9.62 -14.68 -9.20
C ALA A 85 -10.40 -13.53 -9.89
N GLY A 86 -9.71 -12.52 -10.41
CA GLY A 86 -10.31 -11.30 -10.99
C GLY A 86 -10.77 -10.27 -9.98
N ASP A 87 -10.69 -10.55 -8.67
CA ASP A 87 -11.06 -9.68 -7.55
C ASP A 87 -10.30 -10.11 -6.27
N GLY A 88 -10.42 -9.36 -5.17
CA GLY A 88 -9.90 -9.73 -3.84
C GLY A 88 -8.54 -9.12 -3.46
N THR A 89 -8.14 -8.01 -4.11
CA THR A 89 -6.92 -7.27 -3.76
C THR A 89 -7.10 -6.35 -2.54
N THR A 90 -8.32 -5.83 -2.33
CA THR A 90 -8.68 -4.89 -1.24
C THR A 90 -9.12 -5.67 -0.01
#